data_AF-A0A432QTF5-F1
#
_entry.id   AF-A0A432QTF5-F1
#
_cell.length_a   1.000
_cell.length_b   1.000
_cell.length_c   1.000
_cell.angle_alpha   90.00
_cell.angle_beta   90.00
_cell.angle_gamma   90.00
#
_symmetry.space_group_name_H-M   'P 1'
#
loop_
_entity.id
_entity.type
_entity.pdbx_description
1 polymer ?
#
loop_
_entity_poly.entity_id
_entity_poly.type
_entity_poly.pdbx_seq_one_letter_code
_entity_poly.pdbx_strand_id
1 'polypeptide(L)' 'MSKRISLEPVVEKIGNYYETVHVAAKRARHLYTVDSYTFGKDEKGEDHKKTIIALMEIAEGKICLKRD' A
#
# COMPACT_ATOMS: atom_id res chain seq x y z
N MET A 1 16.56 0.14 10.54
CA MET A 1 15.39 0.62 11.30
C MET A 1 14.20 0.66 10.35
N SER A 2 13.09 0.03 10.68
CA SER A 2 11.87 0.08 9.87
C SER A 2 11.35 1.52 9.82
N LYS A 3 11.49 2.16 8.66
CA LYS A 3 10.97 3.50 8.40
C LYS A 3 9.45 3.47 8.61
N ARG A 4 8.95 4.21 9.59
CA ARG A 4 7.49 4.32 9.80
C ARG A 4 6.91 5.13 8.65
N ILE A 5 5.92 4.58 7.98
CA ILE A 5 5.12 5.33 6.99
C ILE A 5 4.13 6.19 7.75
N SER A 6 4.04 7.48 7.40
CA SER A 6 2.92 8.31 7.87
C SER A 6 1.64 7.84 7.19
N LEU A 7 0.58 7.66 7.98
CA LEU A 7 -0.74 7.28 7.48
C LEU A 7 -1.53 8.46 6.93
N GLU A 8 -1.18 9.69 7.32
CA GLU A 8 -1.84 10.92 6.87
C GLU A 8 -1.95 11.00 5.33
N PRO A 9 -0.86 10.87 4.54
CA PRO A 9 -0.96 10.95 3.08
C PRO A 9 -1.75 9.79 2.46
N VAL A 10 -1.74 8.62 3.09
CA VAL A 10 -2.51 7.45 2.62
C VAL A 10 -4.00 7.73 2.79
N VAL A 11 -4.38 8.24 3.96
CA VAL A 11 -5.77 8.52 4.32
C VAL A 11 -6.30 9.71 3.55
N GLU A 12 -5.50 10.74 3.30
CA GLU A 12 -5.89 11.86 2.43
C GLU A 12 -6.26 11.41 1.02
N LYS A 13 -5.59 10.40 0.47
CA LYS A 13 -5.89 9.85 -0.86
C LYS A 13 -7.18 9.04 -0.91
N ILE A 14 -7.55 8.39 0.18
CA ILE A 14 -8.72 7.50 0.26
C ILE A 14 -9.96 8.23 0.82
N GLY A 15 -9.74 9.16 1.76
CA GLY A 15 -10.74 9.97 2.43
C GLY A 15 -11.10 9.49 3.84
N ASN A 16 -10.81 8.24 4.21
CA ASN A 16 -11.00 7.75 5.58
C ASN A 16 -10.14 6.54 5.93
N TYR A 17 -9.95 6.31 7.24
CA TYR A 17 -9.11 5.26 7.78
C TYR A 17 -9.65 3.84 7.52
N TYR A 18 -10.96 3.63 7.58
CA TYR A 18 -11.57 2.29 7.43
C TYR A 18 -11.43 1.74 6.01
N GLU A 19 -11.73 2.57 5.02
CA GLU A 19 -11.53 2.25 3.60
C GLU A 19 -10.04 2.11 3.29
N THR A 20 -9.18 2.92 3.91
CA THR A 20 -7.72 2.81 3.73
C THR A 20 -7.23 1.40 4.06
N VAL A 21 -7.70 0.83 5.18
CA VAL A 21 -7.37 -0.55 5.56
C VAL A 21 -7.84 -1.54 4.50
N HIS A 22 -9.08 -1.40 4.01
CA HIS A 22 -9.65 -2.32 3.03
C HIS A 22 -8.90 -2.27 1.69
N VAL A 23 -8.60 -1.07 1.20
CA VAL A 23 -7.87 -0.85 -0.06
C VAL A 23 -6.45 -1.38 0.06
N ALA A 24 -5.74 -1.06 1.14
CA ALA A 24 -4.39 -1.54 1.40
C ALA A 24 -4.35 -3.08 1.51
N ALA A 25 -5.30 -3.69 2.21
CA ALA A 25 -5.38 -5.15 2.35
C ALA A 25 -5.68 -5.83 1.01
N LYS A 26 -6.60 -5.28 0.21
CA LYS A 26 -6.92 -5.81 -1.13
C LYS A 26 -5.71 -5.71 -2.06
N ARG A 27 -4.97 -4.61 -2.01
CA ARG A 27 -3.75 -4.44 -2.80
C ARG A 27 -2.63 -5.38 -2.35
N ALA A 28 -2.38 -5.47 -1.04
CA ALA A 28 -1.39 -6.40 -0.50
C ALA A 28 -1.72 -7.85 -0.90
N ARG A 29 -2.98 -8.26 -0.82
CA ARG A 29 -3.43 -9.59 -1.28
C ARG A 29 -3.10 -9.82 -2.75
N HIS A 30 -3.30 -8.83 -3.62
CA HIS A 30 -2.91 -8.95 -5.02
C HIS A 30 -1.39 -9.13 -5.19
N LEU A 31 -0.56 -8.38 -4.44
CA LEU A 31 0.89 -8.58 -4.45
C LEU A 31 1.29 -10.00 -4.01
N TYR A 32 0.56 -10.59 -3.06
CA TYR A 32 0.74 -11.97 -2.64
C TYR A 32 0.30 -13.02 -3.67
N THR A 33 -0.64 -12.67 -4.56
CA THR A 33 -1.03 -13.57 -5.66
C THR A 33 -0.04 -13.58 -6.82
N VAL A 34 0.69 -12.47 -7.03
CA VAL A 34 1.73 -12.39 -8.07
C VAL A 34 3.00 -13.12 -7.62
N ASP A 35 3.33 -12.98 -6.33
CA ASP A 35 4.46 -13.66 -5.70
C ASP A 35 4.08 -13.96 -4.25
N SER A 36 4.26 -15.19 -3.78
CA SER A 36 3.88 -15.58 -2.42
C SER A 36 4.86 -15.07 -1.34
N TYR A 37 6.05 -14.59 -1.71
CA TYR A 37 7.05 -14.18 -0.74
C TYR A 37 6.62 -12.94 0.07
N THR A 38 7.07 -12.83 1.33
CA THR A 38 6.63 -11.77 2.26
C THR A 38 7.10 -10.37 1.86
N PHE A 39 8.28 -10.29 1.27
CA PHE A 39 8.89 -9.02 0.84
C PHE A 39 8.75 -8.87 -0.67
N GLY A 40 8.70 -7.62 -1.12
CA GLY A 40 8.84 -7.24 -2.50
C GLY A 40 9.76 -6.02 -2.59
N LYS A 41 10.10 -5.64 -3.82
CA LYS A 41 10.86 -4.41 -4.07
C LYS A 41 9.91 -3.25 -4.33
N ASP A 42 10.20 -2.10 -3.75
CA ASP A 42 9.58 -0.85 -4.16
C ASP A 42 10.18 -0.33 -5.48
N GLU A 43 9.74 0.83 -5.95
CA GLU A 43 10.25 1.44 -7.18
C GLU A 43 11.72 1.88 -7.11
N LYS A 44 12.26 2.00 -5.90
CA LYS A 44 13.67 2.33 -5.66
C LYS A 44 14.54 1.08 -5.54
N GLY A 45 13.94 -0.10 -5.62
CA GLY A 45 14.61 -1.40 -5.51
C GLY A 45 14.84 -1.85 -4.06
N GLU A 46 14.25 -1.16 -3.08
CA GLU A 46 14.37 -1.45 -1.64
C GLU A 46 13.38 -2.54 -1.22
N ASP A 47 13.84 -3.45 -0.36
CA ASP A 47 13.01 -4.56 0.12
C ASP A 47 12.05 -4.11 1.23
N HIS A 48 10.75 -4.24 0.96
CA HIS A 48 9.68 -3.88 1.86
C HIS A 48 8.65 -5.00 1.97
N LYS A 49 7.97 -5.11 3.13
CA LYS A 49 6.81 -6.00 3.23
C LYS A 49 5.75 -5.55 2.23
N LYS A 50 5.04 -6.48 1.60
CA LYS A 50 4.00 -6.15 0.62
C LYS A 50 2.89 -5.25 1.16
N THR A 51 2.62 -5.32 2.46
CA THR A 51 1.70 -4.40 3.13
C THR A 51 2.20 -2.95 3.17
N ILE A 52 3.51 -2.75 3.31
CA ILE A 52 4.16 -1.44 3.26
C ILE A 52 4.15 -0.90 1.83
N ILE A 53 4.48 -1.75 0.85
CA ILE A 53 4.42 -1.39 -0.58
C ILE A 53 3.01 -0.94 -0.94
N ALA A 54 1.98 -1.67 -0.54
CA ALA A 54 0.59 -1.30 -0.79
C ALA A 54 0.23 0.10 -0.23
N LEU A 55 0.71 0.44 0.97
CA LEU A 55 0.49 1.76 1.56
C LEU A 55 1.26 2.86 0.81
N MET A 56 2.49 2.58 0.36
CA MET A 56 3.29 3.52 -0.44
C MET A 56 2.61 3.81 -1.78
N GLU A 57 2.14 2.77 -2.47
CA GLU A 57 1.43 2.92 -3.76
C GLU A 57 0.14 3.74 -3.63
N ILE A 58 -0.58 3.61 -2.50
CA ILE A 58 -1.76 4.45 -2.21
C ILE A 58 -1.33 5.90 -1.96
N ALA A 59 -0.31 6.13 -1.13
CA ALA A 59 0.20 7.49 -0.86
C ALA A 59 0.67 8.21 -2.14
N GLU A 60 1.30 7.47 -3.05
CA GLU A 60 1.75 7.95 -4.36
C GLU A 60 0.61 8.11 -5.38
N GLY A 61 -0.62 7.69 -5.05
CA GLY A 61 -1.80 7.82 -5.90
C GLY A 61 -1.90 6.80 -7.03
N LYS A 62 -1.09 5.74 -7.01
CA LYS A 62 -1.17 4.64 -7.99
C LYS A 62 -2.38 3.73 -7.76
N ILE A 63 -2.81 3.65 -6.50
CA ILE A 63 -4.01 2.94 -6.09
C ILE A 63 -4.98 3.97 -5.53
N CYS A 64 -6.15 4.08 -6.15
CA CYS A 64 -7.23 4.95 -5.73
C CYS A 64 -8.56 4.19 -5.76
N LEU A 65 -9.50 4.60 -4.90
CA LEU A 65 -10.88 4.20 -5.06
C LEU A 65 -11.44 4.92 -6.28
N LYS A 66 -11.82 4.19 -7.32
CA LYS A 66 -12.77 4.72 -8.29
C LYS A 66 -14.09 4.90 -7.56
N ARG A 67 -14.45 6.15 -7.28
CA ARG A 67 -15.83 6.53 -7.01
C ARG A 67 -16.42 6.87 -8.37
N ASP A 68 -17.27 5.97 -8.88
CA ASP A 68 -18.19 6.30 -9.97
C ASP A 68 -19.14 7.43 -9.53
#